data_AF-A0A553GP21-F1
#
_entry.id   AF-A0A553GP21-F1
#
_cell.length_a   1.000
_cell.length_b   1.000
_cell.length_c   1.000
_cell.angle_alpha   90.00
_cell.angle_beta   90.00
_cell.angle_gamma   90.00
#
_symmetry.space_group_name_H-M   'P 1'
#
loop_
_entity.id
_entity.type
_entity.pdbx_description
1 polymer ?
#
loop_
_entity_poly.entity_id
_entity_poly.type
_entity_poly.pdbx_seq_one_letter_code
_entity_poly.pdbx_strand_id
1 'polypeptide(L)'
;MNTAEYFKIQSKNNILYLKLKNRWNDQVAISIGDDFKRDYTRAVDSFGGQAFYSLIELAPEFKPVAPKVKELMSFGMMYSNTHNLLRSVQIMPDPLQRLGLQDAAKEAKHDDFRIIVASLEEGLKKIEELKAQ
;
A
#
# COMPACT_ATOMS: atom_id res chain seq x y z
N MET A 1 -13.78 -16.78 -7.25
CA MET A 1 -12.32 -16.60 -7.37
C MET A 1 -11.75 -16.40 -5.96
N ASN A 2 -10.55 -16.90 -5.66
CA ASN A 2 -9.97 -16.76 -4.33
C ASN A 2 -9.17 -15.44 -4.22
N THR A 3 -9.78 -14.39 -3.68
CA THR A 3 -9.13 -13.07 -3.53
C THR A 3 -7.90 -13.10 -2.64
N ALA A 4 -7.80 -14.09 -1.74
CA ALA A 4 -6.63 -14.30 -0.90
C ALA A 4 -5.37 -14.70 -1.69
N GLU A 5 -5.45 -14.99 -2.98
CA GLU A 5 -4.27 -15.16 -3.84
C GLU A 5 -3.67 -13.81 -4.27
N TYR A 6 -4.46 -12.74 -4.25
CA TYR A 6 -4.10 -11.44 -4.82
C TYR A 6 -3.78 -10.40 -3.77
N PHE A 7 -4.51 -10.38 -2.65
CA PHE A 7 -4.21 -9.44 -1.57
C PHE A 7 -4.43 -10.03 -0.18
N LYS A 8 -3.94 -9.32 0.82
CA LYS A 8 -4.27 -9.51 2.24
C LYS A 8 -4.31 -8.14 2.89
N ILE A 9 -5.39 -7.84 3.59
CA ILE A 9 -5.61 -6.56 4.29
C ILE A 9 -5.87 -6.86 5.75
N GLN A 10 -5.18 -6.17 6.64
CA GLN A 10 -5.39 -6.26 8.09
C GLN A 10 -5.17 -4.88 8.73
N SER A 11 -6.00 -4.53 9.69
CA SER A 11 -5.78 -3.37 10.57
C SER A 11 -5.41 -3.86 11.97
N LYS A 12 -4.35 -3.30 12.56
CA LYS A 12 -3.94 -3.59 13.94
C LYS A 12 -3.06 -2.48 14.47
N ASN A 13 -3.27 -2.05 15.72
CA ASN A 13 -2.42 -1.07 16.42
C ASN A 13 -2.18 0.22 15.62
N ASN A 14 -3.23 0.77 15.00
CA ASN A 14 -3.17 1.95 14.12
C ASN A 14 -2.20 1.80 12.94
N ILE A 15 -2.03 0.56 12.47
CA ILE A 15 -1.30 0.21 11.26
C ILE A 15 -2.23 -0.56 10.32
N LEU A 16 -2.34 -0.06 9.08
CA LEU A 16 -2.95 -0.77 7.97
C LEU A 16 -1.89 -1.60 7.25
N TYR A 17 -1.97 -2.92 7.40
CA TYR A 17 -1.14 -3.87 6.67
C TYR A 17 -1.83 -4.27 5.36
N LEU A 18 -1.15 -4.02 4.25
CA LEU A 18 -1.58 -4.44 2.92
C LEU A 18 -0.47 -5.27 2.28
N LYS A 19 -0.77 -6.50 1.87
CA LYS A 19 0.13 -7.32 1.04
C LYS A 19 -0.47 -7.51 -0.33
N LEU A 20 0.22 -7.04 -1.37
CA LEU A 20 -0.18 -7.19 -2.77
C LEU A 20 0.63 -8.33 -3.40
N LYS A 21 -0.06 -9.33 -3.90
CA LYS A 21 0.49 -10.62 -4.35
C LYS A 21 0.18 -10.83 -5.82
N ASN A 22 1.03 -11.60 -6.47
CA ASN A 22 0.92 -11.99 -7.87
C ASN A 22 0.82 -10.80 -8.82
N ARG A 23 0.85 -11.09 -10.13
CA ARG A 23 0.66 -10.07 -11.16
C ARG A 23 -0.83 -9.75 -11.33
N TRP A 24 -1.16 -8.46 -11.36
CA TRP A 24 -2.51 -8.02 -11.69
C TRP A 24 -2.53 -7.44 -13.10
N ASN A 25 -3.54 -7.81 -13.87
CA ASN A 25 -3.93 -7.18 -15.13
C ASN A 25 -5.34 -6.60 -14.98
N ASP A 26 -5.89 -6.00 -16.03
CA ASP A 26 -7.22 -5.39 -15.95
C ASP A 26 -8.32 -6.40 -15.62
N GLN A 27 -8.25 -7.62 -16.16
CA GLN A 27 -9.22 -8.67 -15.87
C GLN A 27 -9.19 -9.07 -14.39
N VAL A 28 -8.01 -9.23 -13.81
CA VAL A 28 -7.82 -9.52 -12.38
C VAL A 28 -8.33 -8.36 -11.54
N ALA A 29 -8.00 -7.12 -11.90
CA ALA A 29 -8.45 -5.94 -11.16
C ALA A 29 -9.97 -5.81 -11.16
N ILE A 30 -10.63 -6.08 -12.30
CA ILE A 30 -12.09 -6.09 -12.39
C ILE A 30 -12.67 -7.20 -11.50
N SER A 31 -12.10 -8.40 -11.53
CA SER A 31 -12.66 -9.54 -10.81
C SER A 31 -12.45 -9.49 -9.29
N ILE A 32 -11.41 -8.81 -8.79
CA ILE A 32 -11.18 -8.63 -7.34
C ILE A 32 -11.63 -7.26 -6.82
N GLY A 33 -12.00 -6.33 -7.70
CA GLY A 33 -12.07 -4.91 -7.38
C GLY A 33 -13.05 -4.58 -6.26
N ASP A 34 -14.25 -5.15 -6.29
CA ASP A 34 -15.28 -4.88 -5.28
C ASP A 34 -14.89 -5.45 -3.92
N ASP A 35 -14.33 -6.66 -3.90
CA ASP A 35 -13.83 -7.30 -2.68
C ASP A 35 -12.65 -6.52 -2.09
N PHE A 36 -11.70 -6.09 -2.94
CA PHE A 36 -10.58 -5.25 -2.53
C PHE A 36 -11.08 -3.95 -1.89
N LYS A 37 -11.98 -3.21 -2.57
CA LYS A 37 -12.51 -1.95 -2.05
C LYS A 37 -13.24 -2.15 -0.73
N ARG A 38 -14.10 -3.16 -0.62
CA ARG A 38 -14.85 -3.46 0.59
C ARG A 38 -13.93 -3.82 1.76
N ASP A 39 -12.96 -4.69 1.55
CA ASP A 39 -12.08 -5.15 2.62
C ASP A 39 -11.08 -4.04 3.02
N TYR A 40 -10.65 -3.21 2.08
CA TYR A 40 -9.81 -2.05 2.32
C TYR A 40 -10.53 -0.98 3.15
N THR A 41 -11.72 -0.57 2.71
CA THR A 41 -12.55 0.43 3.42
C THR A 41 -12.86 -0.03 4.84
N ARG A 42 -13.31 -1.29 5.02
CA ARG A 42 -13.53 -1.86 6.35
C ARG A 42 -12.30 -1.78 7.26
N ALA A 43 -11.11 -2.06 6.72
CA ALA A 43 -9.88 -2.00 7.50
C ALA A 43 -9.51 -0.56 7.89
N VAL A 44 -9.68 0.41 6.98
CA VAL A 44 -9.45 1.83 7.28
C VAL A 44 -10.49 2.37 8.27
N ASP A 45 -11.76 2.07 8.05
CA ASP A 45 -12.86 2.54 8.90
C ASP A 45 -12.76 1.98 10.33
N SER A 46 -12.12 0.81 10.50
CA SER A 46 -11.90 0.21 11.82
C SER A 46 -11.02 1.05 12.75
N PHE A 47 -10.28 2.04 12.23
CA PHE A 47 -9.55 2.99 13.07
C PHE A 47 -10.45 4.07 13.69
N GLY A 48 -11.73 4.15 13.31
CA GLY A 48 -12.69 5.08 13.92
C GLY A 48 -12.28 6.55 13.78
N GLY A 49 -11.63 6.91 12.68
CA GLY A 49 -11.10 8.25 12.44
C GLY A 49 -9.78 8.56 13.15
N GLN A 50 -9.18 7.61 13.88
CA GLN A 50 -7.84 7.78 14.43
C GLN A 50 -6.80 7.83 13.31
N ALA A 51 -5.75 8.63 13.53
CA ALA A 51 -4.62 8.68 12.64
C ALA A 51 -3.88 7.33 12.61
N PHE A 52 -3.43 6.91 11.44
CA PHE A 52 -2.81 5.60 11.25
C PHE A 52 -1.64 5.64 10.26
N TYR A 53 -0.80 4.61 10.31
CA TYR A 53 0.26 4.38 9.32
C TYR A 53 -0.12 3.22 8.40
N SER A 54 0.37 3.19 7.17
CA SER A 54 0.24 1.99 6.32
C SER A 54 1.57 1.29 6.12
N LEU A 55 1.56 -0.04 6.16
CA LEU A 55 2.66 -0.90 5.78
C LEU A 55 2.24 -1.74 4.57
N ILE A 56 2.80 -1.44 3.41
CA ILE A 56 2.44 -2.05 2.14
C ILE A 56 3.56 -2.97 1.68
N GLU A 57 3.31 -4.27 1.56
CA GLU A 57 4.24 -5.23 1.00
C GLU A 57 3.89 -5.52 -0.45
N LEU A 58 4.81 -5.21 -1.36
CA LEU A 58 4.69 -5.52 -2.77
C LEU A 58 5.47 -6.80 -3.07
N ALA A 59 4.76 -7.84 -3.52
CA ALA A 59 5.42 -9.02 -4.08
C ALA A 59 6.25 -8.63 -5.32
N PRO A 60 7.39 -9.29 -5.59
CA PRO A 60 8.22 -8.98 -6.77
C PRO A 60 7.47 -9.04 -8.10
N GLU A 61 6.47 -9.92 -8.18
CA GLU A 61 5.62 -10.14 -9.37
C GLU A 61 4.54 -9.06 -9.57
N PHE A 62 4.28 -8.23 -8.56
CA PHE A 62 3.24 -7.21 -8.61
C PHE A 62 3.71 -6.00 -9.43
N LYS A 63 3.11 -5.80 -10.59
CA LYS A 63 3.40 -4.68 -11.50
C LYS A 63 2.12 -3.93 -11.85
N PRO A 64 1.85 -2.76 -11.24
CA PRO A 64 0.61 -2.01 -11.45
C PRO A 64 0.66 -1.17 -12.74
N VAL A 65 0.94 -1.82 -13.87
CA VAL A 65 1.03 -1.13 -15.18
C VAL A 65 -0.34 -0.96 -15.83
N ALA A 66 -1.28 -1.86 -15.54
CA ALA A 66 -2.60 -1.89 -16.17
C ALA A 66 -3.52 -0.78 -15.61
N PRO A 67 -4.31 -0.08 -16.45
CA PRO A 67 -5.17 1.02 -16.03
C PRO A 67 -6.09 0.69 -14.85
N LYS A 68 -6.76 -0.46 -14.86
CA LYS A 68 -7.69 -0.84 -13.78
C LYS A 68 -6.98 -1.17 -12.48
N VAL A 69 -5.74 -1.66 -12.55
CA VAL A 69 -4.91 -1.85 -11.36
C VAL A 69 -4.54 -0.50 -10.77
N LYS A 70 -4.15 0.46 -11.60
CA LYS A 70 -3.85 1.83 -11.15
C LYS A 70 -5.06 2.48 -10.49
N GLU A 71 -6.26 2.33 -11.07
CA GLU A 71 -7.50 2.83 -10.47
C GLU A 71 -7.74 2.27 -9.04
N LEU A 72 -7.52 0.97 -8.81
CA LEU A 72 -7.64 0.37 -7.47
C LEU A 72 -6.60 0.91 -6.49
N MET A 73 -5.36 1.10 -6.93
CA MET A 73 -4.30 1.66 -6.08
C MET A 73 -4.58 3.14 -5.76
N SER A 74 -5.04 3.91 -6.74
CA SER A 74 -5.47 5.29 -6.54
C SER A 74 -6.64 5.39 -5.56
N PHE A 75 -7.61 4.49 -5.65
CA PHE A 75 -8.69 4.39 -4.67
C PHE A 75 -8.15 4.21 -3.24
N GLY A 76 -7.27 3.23 -3.01
CA GLY A 76 -6.73 2.97 -1.68
C GLY A 76 -5.94 4.15 -1.12
N MET A 77 -5.12 4.78 -1.96
CA MET A 77 -4.35 5.97 -1.60
C MET A 77 -5.25 7.15 -1.23
N MET A 78 -6.25 7.48 -2.06
CA MET A 78 -7.19 8.56 -1.77
C MET A 78 -8.02 8.28 -0.52
N TYR A 79 -8.51 7.05 -0.37
CA TYR A 79 -9.32 6.67 0.79
C TYR A 79 -8.51 6.80 2.07
N SER A 80 -7.27 6.29 2.11
CA SER A 80 -6.41 6.43 3.28
C SER A 80 -6.07 7.89 3.61
N ASN A 81 -5.73 8.71 2.61
CA ASN A 81 -5.41 10.13 2.81
C ASN A 81 -6.59 10.93 3.37
N THR A 82 -7.81 10.60 2.96
CA THR A 82 -9.04 11.25 3.48
C THR A 82 -9.45 10.75 4.86
N HIS A 83 -8.79 9.69 5.38
CA HIS A 83 -9.08 9.06 6.67
C HIS A 83 -7.91 9.13 7.66
N ASN A 84 -7.12 10.21 7.62
CA ASN A 84 -6.02 10.47 8.56
C ASN A 84 -4.81 9.53 8.44
N LEU A 85 -4.49 9.07 7.22
CA LEU A 85 -3.18 8.44 6.97
C LEU A 85 -2.05 9.44 7.28
N LEU A 86 -1.14 9.06 8.17
CA LEU A 86 0.04 9.84 8.50
C LEU A 86 1.14 9.65 7.45
N ARG A 87 1.58 8.40 7.27
CA ARG A 87 2.65 8.02 6.32
C ARG A 87 2.43 6.60 5.81
N SER A 88 2.89 6.35 4.59
CA SER A 88 2.89 5.02 3.99
C SER A 88 4.31 4.48 3.89
N VAL A 89 4.59 3.35 4.53
CA VAL A 89 5.84 2.61 4.35
C VAL A 89 5.60 1.48 3.35
N GLN A 90 6.36 1.44 2.26
CA GLN A 90 6.23 0.45 1.20
C GLN A 90 7.48 -0.43 1.14
N ILE A 91 7.28 -1.74 1.30
CA ILE A 91 8.31 -2.76 1.21
C ILE A 91 8.42 -3.20 -0.24
N MET A 92 9.59 -2.95 -0.82
CA MET A 92 9.94 -3.30 -2.19
C MET A 92 11.26 -4.06 -2.16
N PRO A 93 11.23 -5.40 -2.19
CA PRO A 93 12.45 -6.20 -2.09
C PRO A 93 13.39 -6.01 -3.28
N ASP A 94 12.83 -5.79 -4.47
CA ASP A 94 13.56 -5.59 -5.73
C ASP A 94 14.31 -4.25 -5.74
N PRO A 95 15.66 -4.25 -5.73
CA PRO A 95 16.46 -3.03 -5.72
C PRO A 95 16.25 -2.14 -6.95
N LEU A 96 15.97 -2.71 -8.12
CA LEU A 96 15.78 -1.93 -9.35
C LEU A 96 14.45 -1.17 -9.31
N GLN A 97 13.39 -1.80 -8.78
CA GLN A 97 12.11 -1.12 -8.57
C GLN A 97 12.24 -0.01 -7.53
N ARG A 98 13.01 -0.23 -6.46
CA ARG A 98 13.29 0.82 -5.46
C ARG A 98 13.98 2.02 -6.09
N LEU A 99 15.01 1.80 -6.89
CA LEU A 99 15.75 2.89 -7.56
C LEU A 99 14.84 3.69 -8.49
N GLY A 100 14.07 3.03 -9.35
CA GLY A 100 13.15 3.71 -10.27
C GLY A 100 12.10 4.56 -9.57
N LEU A 101 11.60 4.12 -8.41
CA LEU A 101 10.65 4.89 -7.61
C LEU A 101 11.29 6.04 -6.84
N GLN A 102 12.51 5.86 -6.35
CA GLN A 102 13.26 6.95 -5.72
C GLN A 102 13.56 8.06 -6.73
N ASP A 103 13.88 7.72 -7.97
CA ASP A 103 14.12 8.72 -9.02
C ASP A 103 12.82 9.44 -9.41
N ALA A 104 11.71 8.70 -9.56
CA ALA A 104 10.40 9.30 -9.80
C ALA A 104 9.95 10.22 -8.63
N ALA A 105 10.26 9.86 -7.38
CA ALA A 105 9.94 10.69 -6.21
C ALA A 105 10.76 11.99 -6.17
N LYS A 106 12.03 11.96 -6.60
CA LYS A 106 12.87 13.17 -6.71
C LYS A 106 12.32 14.13 -7.77
N GLU A 107 11.81 13.60 -8.87
CA GLU A 107 11.17 14.40 -9.93
C GLU A 107 9.84 15.01 -9.47
N ALA A 108 9.09 14.30 -8.61
CA ALA A 108 7.75 14.71 -8.16
C ALA A 108 7.70 15.88 -7.16
N LYS A 109 8.84 16.33 -6.61
CA LYS A 109 9.00 17.47 -5.66
C LYS A 109 7.99 17.51 -4.48
N HIS A 110 8.51 17.30 -3.27
CA HIS A 110 7.94 17.62 -1.95
C HIS A 110 6.67 16.91 -1.44
N ASP A 111 5.85 16.26 -2.28
CA ASP A 111 4.57 15.67 -1.82
C ASP A 111 4.54 14.13 -1.73
N ASP A 112 5.68 13.44 -1.90
CA ASP A 112 5.70 11.98 -1.76
C ASP A 112 5.71 11.56 -0.27
N PHE A 113 4.54 11.15 0.23
CA PHE A 113 4.32 10.66 1.60
C PHE A 113 4.76 9.18 1.79
N ARG A 114 5.32 8.55 0.75
CA ARG A 114 5.77 7.16 0.76
C ARG A 114 7.22 7.04 1.20
N ILE A 115 7.48 6.11 2.11
CA ILE A 115 8.82 5.70 2.52
C ILE A 115 9.08 4.31 1.97
N ILE A 116 10.10 4.17 1.12
CA ILE A 116 10.44 2.88 0.49
C ILE A 116 11.52 2.17 1.32
N VAL A 117 11.28 0.91 1.67
CA VAL A 117 12.19 0.05 2.45
C VAL A 117 12.42 -1.29 1.77
N ALA A 118 13.47 -2.00 2.15
CA ALA A 118 13.86 -3.26 1.51
C ALA A 118 13.14 -4.49 2.09
N SER A 119 12.77 -4.45 3.37
CA SER A 119 12.25 -5.62 4.08
C SER A 119 11.12 -5.27 5.04
N LEU A 120 10.40 -6.30 5.49
CA LEU A 120 9.37 -6.17 6.51
C LEU A 120 9.95 -5.67 7.84
N GLU A 121 11.14 -6.15 8.22
CA GLU A 121 11.83 -5.73 9.43
C GLU A 121 12.15 -4.24 9.40
N GLU A 122 12.73 -3.75 8.30
CA GLU A 122 12.98 -2.32 8.10
C GLU A 122 11.68 -1.51 8.12
N GLY A 123 10.61 -2.03 7.51
CA GLY A 123 9.33 -1.34 7.48
C GLY A 123 8.69 -1.18 8.85
N LEU A 124 8.74 -2.24 9.67
CA LEU A 124 8.27 -2.19 11.06
C LEU A 124 9.13 -1.24 11.90
N LYS A 125 10.45 -1.35 11.81
CA LYS A 125 11.37 -0.42 12.49
C LYS A 125 11.06 1.03 12.11
N LYS A 126 10.80 1.28 10.83
CA LYS A 126 10.50 2.63 10.34
C LYS A 126 9.20 3.19 10.90
N ILE A 127 8.17 2.37 11.03
CA ILE A 127 6.91 2.79 11.67
C ILE A 127 7.14 3.16 13.13
N GLU A 128 7.95 2.40 13.87
CA GLU A 128 8.27 2.73 15.27
C GLU A 128 9.07 4.04 15.39
N GLU A 129 10.03 4.29 14.49
CA GLU A 129 10.74 5.59 14.42
C GLU A 129 9.79 6.77 14.14
N LEU A 130 8.76 6.55 13.31
CA LEU A 130 7.78 7.59 12.98
C LEU A 130 6.80 7.88 14.14
N LYS A 131 6.54 6.90 15.02
CA LYS A 131 5.69 7.10 16.20
C LYS A 131 6.39 7.87 17.32
N ALA A 132 7.73 7.92 17.31
CA ALA A 132 8.54 8.58 18.31
C ALA A 132 8.81 10.08 18.03
N GLN A 133 8.31 10.60 16.89
CA GLN A 133 8.41 12.01 16.48
C GLN A 133 7.17 12.78 16.90
#